data_AF-A0ABD7VQ84-F1
#
_entry.id   AF-A0ABD7VQ84-F1
#
_cell.length_a   1.000
_cell.length_b   1.000
_cell.length_c   1.000
_cell.angle_alpha   90.00
_cell.angle_beta   90.00
_cell.angle_gamma   90.00
#
_symmetry.space_group_name_H-M   'P 1'
#
loop_
_entity.id
_entity.type
_entity.pdbx_description
1 polymer ?
#
loop_
_entity_poly.entity_id
_entity_poly.type
_entity_poly.pdbx_seq_one_letter_code
_entity_poly.pdbx_strand_id
1 'polypeptide(L)' 'MAKGARYMPEFKAKAVRLLAESRSSYSSETNAISAVAKDPGIAPESLRRWRNQSDATVAEETRQ' A
#
# COMPACT_ATOMS: atom_id res chain seq x y z
N MET A 1 4.62 6.13 -25.42
CA MET A 1 4.86 5.95 -23.97
C MET A 1 3.53 5.63 -23.32
N ALA A 2 3.20 4.36 -23.10
CA ALA A 2 1.95 4.00 -22.42
C ALA A 2 2.10 2.61 -21.81
N LYS A 3 2.39 2.56 -20.50
CA LYS A 3 2.07 1.38 -19.68
C LYS A 3 2.08 1.74 -18.19
N GLY A 4 1.35 2.80 -17.84
CA GLY A 4 0.89 2.98 -16.46
C GLY A 4 -0.08 1.87 -16.13
N ALA A 5 0.45 0.71 -15.72
CA ALA A 5 -0.34 -0.47 -15.44
C ALA A 5 -1.36 -0.18 -14.31
N ARG A 6 -2.63 -0.08 -14.72
CA ARG A 6 -3.66 -1.10 -14.41
C ARG A 6 -4.00 -1.33 -12.93
N TYR A 7 -3.91 -0.30 -12.09
CA TYR A 7 -4.51 -0.33 -10.75
C TYR A 7 -5.30 0.96 -10.51
N MET A 8 -6.62 0.80 -10.33
CA MET A 8 -7.52 1.91 -10.00
C MET A 8 -7.10 2.58 -8.68
N PRO A 9 -7.30 3.90 -8.51
CA PRO A 9 -6.92 4.60 -7.28
C PRO A 9 -7.60 4.00 -6.04
N GLU A 10 -8.87 3.60 -6.17
CA GLU A 10 -9.62 2.94 -5.10
C GLU A 10 -9.01 1.59 -4.69
N PHE A 11 -8.51 0.82 -5.67
CA PHE A 11 -7.83 -0.44 -5.41
C PHE A 11 -6.53 -0.22 -4.62
N LYS A 12 -5.77 0.82 -4.97
CA LYS A 12 -4.55 1.20 -4.22
C LYS A 12 -4.89 1.58 -2.79
N ALA A 13 -5.90 2.43 -2.59
CA ALA A 13 -6.34 2.85 -1.27
C ALA A 13 -6.80 1.65 -0.42
N LYS A 14 -7.55 0.72 -1.01
CA LYS A 14 -7.98 -0.52 -0.34
C LYS A 14 -6.79 -1.39 0.05
N ALA A 15 -5.81 -1.56 -0.83
CA ALA A 15 -4.61 -2.35 -0.54
C ALA A 15 -3.75 -1.73 0.58
N VAL A 16 -3.59 -0.40 0.58
CA VAL A 16 -2.87 0.30 1.65
C VAL A 16 -3.60 0.21 2.98
N ARG A 17 -4.93 0.36 2.99
CA ARG A 17 -5.75 0.19 4.20
C ARG A 17 -5.67 -1.23 4.75
N LEU A 18 -5.76 -2.23 3.87
CA LEU A 18 -5.63 -3.65 4.24
C LEU A 18 -4.24 -3.94 4.83
N LEU A 19 -3.18 -3.36 4.28
CA LEU A 19 -1.83 -3.45 4.84
C LEU A 19 -1.77 -2.85 6.25
N ALA A 20 -2.36 -1.67 6.47
CA ALA A 20 -2.36 -1.03 7.79
C ALA A 20 -3.07 -1.87 8.85
N GLU A 21 -4.22 -2.46 8.51
CA GLU A 21 -4.98 -3.36 9.38
C GLU A 21 -4.22 -4.66 9.67
N SER A 22 -3.62 -5.25 8.63
CA SER A 22 -2.88 -6.50 8.74
C SER A 22 -1.55 -6.36 9.47
N ARG A 23 -0.94 -5.17 9.48
CA ARG A 23 0.40 -4.92 10.04
C ARG A 23 0.53 -5.36 11.49
N SER A 24 -0.52 -5.23 12.30
CA SER A 24 -0.49 -5.66 13.71
C SER A 24 -0.47 -7.18 13.89
N SER A 25 -0.91 -7.95 12.89
CA SER A 25 -0.98 -9.41 12.93
C SER A 25 0.33 -10.08 12.48
N TYR A 26 1.28 -9.31 11.94
CA TYR A 26 2.56 -9.81 11.47
C TYR A 26 3.72 -9.25 12.30
N SER A 27 4.73 -10.10 12.56
CA SER A 27 5.94 -9.72 13.29
C SER A 27 6.79 -8.65 12.56
N SER A 28 6.59 -8.46 11.26
CA SER A 28 7.37 -7.49 10.47
C SER A 28 6.59 -6.95 9.29
N GLU A 29 6.83 -5.67 8.96
CA GLU A 29 6.18 -4.98 7.85
C GLU A 29 6.44 -5.66 6.50
N THR A 30 7.66 -6.16 6.27
CA THR A 30 7.98 -6.95 5.07
C THR A 30 7.09 -8.18 4.92
N ASN A 31 6.75 -8.84 6.02
CA ASN A 31 5.91 -10.03 6.00
C ASN A 31 4.44 -9.65 5.72
N ALA A 32 3.95 -8.58 6.35
CA ALA A 32 2.62 -8.03 6.09
C ALA A 32 2.46 -7.62 4.61
N ILE A 33 3.45 -6.92 4.06
CA ILE A 33 3.45 -6.51 2.65
C ILE A 33 3.43 -7.73 1.72
N SER A 34 4.28 -8.74 1.97
CA SER A 34 4.32 -9.94 1.14
C SER A 34 2.98 -10.69 1.16
N ALA A 35 2.37 -10.82 2.35
CA ALA A 35 1.08 -11.46 2.51
C ALA A 35 -0.06 -10.71 1.80
N VAL A 36 -0.16 -9.40 2.02
CA VAL A 36 -1.21 -8.54 1.43
C VAL A 36 -1.02 -8.37 -0.07
N ALA A 37 0.20 -8.44 -0.59
CA ALA A 37 0.47 -8.33 -2.01
C ALA A 37 0.19 -9.63 -2.78
N LYS A 38 0.32 -10.80 -2.12
CA LYS A 38 0.18 -12.12 -2.73
C LYS A 38 -1.23 -12.38 -3.25
N ASP A 39 -2.26 -12.12 -2.43
CA ASP A 39 -3.67 -12.38 -2.77
C ASP A 39 -4.16 -11.59 -4.00
N PRO A 40 -3.98 -10.25 -4.06
CA PRO A 40 -4.35 -9.44 -5.22
C PRO A 40 -3.33 -9.47 -6.38
N GLY A 41 -2.23 -10.22 -6.27
CA GLY A 41 -1.18 -10.29 -7.31
C GLY A 41 -0.41 -8.98 -7.51
N ILE A 42 -0.30 -8.17 -6.46
CA ILE A 42 0.44 -6.90 -6.48
C ILE A 42 1.93 -7.20 -6.29
N ALA A 43 2.81 -6.45 -6.93
CA ALA A 43 4.22 -6.50 -6.59
C ALA A 43 4.44 -5.88 -5.19
N PRO A 44 5.12 -6.55 -4.24
CA PRO A 44 5.29 -6.04 -2.87
C PRO A 44 5.95 -4.66 -2.82
N GLU A 45 6.85 -4.36 -3.76
CA GLU A 45 7.45 -3.03 -3.91
C GLU A 45 6.45 -1.95 -4.35
N SER A 46 5.44 -2.30 -5.14
CA SER A 46 4.37 -1.37 -5.52
C SER A 46 3.51 -1.01 -4.31
N LEU A 47 3.18 -1.99 -3.47
CA LEU A 47 2.42 -1.77 -2.24
C LEU A 47 3.19 -0.89 -1.24
N ARG A 48 4.51 -1.09 -1.12
CA ARG A 48 5.40 -0.20 -0.34
C ARG A 48 5.33 1.25 -0.82
N ARG A 49 5.43 1.46 -2.14
CA ARG A 49 5.35 2.81 -2.72
C ARG A 49 4.00 3.46 -2.41
N TRP A 50 2.89 2.75 -2.57
CA TRP A 50 1.56 3.30 -2.30
C TRP A 50 1.35 3.66 -0.82
N ARG A 51 1.88 2.84 0.10
CA ARG A 51 1.86 3.15 1.54
C ARG A 51 2.67 4.42 1.83
N ASN A 52 3.88 4.54 1.28
CA ASN A 52 4.72 5.72 1.48
C ASN A 52 4.09 6.99 0.92
N GLN A 53 3.42 6.90 -0.24
CA GLN A 53 2.68 8.03 -0.80
C GLN A 53 1.49 8.42 0.08
N SER A 54 0.73 7.45 0.60
CA SER A 54 -0.41 7.74 1.49
C SER A 54 0.05 8.38 2.80
N ASP A 55 1.14 7.89 3.40
CA ASP A 55 1.73 8.44 4.63
C ASP A 55 2.19 9.89 4.45
N ALA A 56 2.88 10.18 3.33
CA ALA A 56 3.29 11.54 2.98
C ALA A 56 2.10 12.49 2.76
N THR A 57 0.98 11.99 2.22
CA THR A 57 -0.22 12.80 2.01
C THR A 57 -0.87 13.16 3.35
N VAL A 58 -0.94 12.22 4.30
CA VAL A 58 -1.52 12.45 5.65
C VAL A 58 -0.64 13.37 6.50
N ALA A 59 0.68 13.28 6.35
CA ALA A 59 1.63 14.14 7.06
C ALA A 59 1.54 15.61 6.62
N GLU A 60 1.08 15.88 5.39
CA GLU A 60 0.92 17.25 4.88
C GLU A 60 -0.41 17.88 5.34
N GLU A 61 -1.46 17.08 5.53
CA GLU A 61 -2.77 17.54 6.01
C GLU A 61 -2.78 17.87 7.52
N THR A 62 -1.86 17.30 8.30
CA THR A 62 -1.74 17.55 9.76
C THR A 62 -0.97 18.84 10.12
N ARG A 63 -0.64 19.68 9.13
CA ARG A 63 0.09 20.95 9.31
C ARG A 63 -0.73 22.22 9.06
N GLN A 64 -2.05 22.12 8.91
CA GLN A 64 -2.94 23.30 8.79
C GLN A 64 -3.69 23.60 10.09
#